data_AF-A9IE34-F1
#
_entry.id   AF-A9IE34-F1
#
_cell.length_a   1.000
_cell.length_b   1.000
_cell.length_c   1.000
_cell.angle_alpha   90.00
_cell.angle_beta   90.00
_cell.angle_gamma   90.00
#
_symmetry.space_group_name_H-M   'P 1'
#
loop_
_entity.id
_entity.type
_entity.pdbx_description
1 polymer ?
#
loop_
_entity_poly.entity_id
_entity_poly.type
_entity_poly.pdbx_seq_one_letter_code
_entity_poly.pdbx_strand_id
1 'polypeptide(L)'
;MVKNDLLQKGYSTFSVREAFSAQDIAQIHKEFDGLESDFYAPSGVKRFRRYGNGVIVPWRSDAVVEWMPVTIDSRGHGMSGYDQGSNNPEHENIRYFHALSAEVKATDLLK
;
A
#
# COMPACT_ATOMS: atom_id res chain seq x y z
N MET A 1 -2.62 -20.88 14.59
CA MET A 1 -1.80 -20.06 15.50
C MET A 1 -2.10 -18.58 15.29
N VAL A 2 -1.88 -18.03 14.08
CA VAL A 2 -2.18 -16.62 13.72
C VAL A 2 -3.59 -16.15 14.11
N LYS A 3 -4.64 -16.91 13.77
CA LYS A 3 -6.04 -16.54 14.10
C LYS A 3 -6.28 -16.35 15.61
N ASN A 4 -5.70 -17.23 16.44
CA ASN A 4 -5.88 -17.14 17.89
C ASN A 4 -5.13 -15.93 18.46
N ASP A 5 -3.92 -15.66 17.97
CA ASP A 5 -3.17 -14.46 18.36
C ASP A 5 -3.91 -13.18 17.99
N LEU A 6 -4.48 -13.09 16.77
CA LEU A 6 -5.27 -11.95 16.35
C LEU A 6 -6.49 -11.72 17.27
N LEU A 7 -7.21 -12.78 17.64
CA LEU A 7 -8.38 -12.69 18.51
C LEU A 7 -8.02 -12.29 19.95
N GLN A 8 -6.90 -12.76 20.48
CA GLN A 8 -6.53 -12.55 21.89
C GLN A 8 -5.68 -11.30 22.13
N LYS A 9 -4.85 -10.92 21.15
CA LYS A 9 -3.83 -9.87 21.29
C LYS A 9 -4.06 -8.68 20.37
N GLY A 10 -4.88 -8.84 19.33
CA GLY A 10 -5.06 -7.83 18.27
C GLY A 10 -3.90 -7.77 17.26
N TYR A 11 -2.89 -8.66 17.36
CA TYR A 11 -1.77 -8.75 16.42
C TYR A 11 -1.18 -10.16 16.38
N SER A 12 -0.41 -10.46 15.34
CA SER A 12 0.43 -11.67 15.22
C SER A 12 1.71 -11.32 14.46
N THR A 13 2.75 -12.15 14.57
CA THR A 13 4.03 -11.96 13.87
C THR A 13 4.17 -12.98 12.75
N PHE A 14 4.85 -12.59 11.67
CA PHE A 14 5.15 -13.48 10.54
C PHE A 14 6.53 -13.15 9.98
N SER A 15 7.18 -14.15 9.37
CA SER A 15 8.50 -14.02 8.74
C SER A 15 8.35 -13.90 7.22
N VAL A 16 8.65 -12.72 6.68
CA VAL A 16 8.61 -12.46 5.23
C VAL A 16 9.59 -13.39 4.47
N ARG A 17 10.77 -13.66 5.05
CA ARG A 17 11.82 -14.48 4.42
C ARG A 17 11.44 -15.95 4.26
N GLU A 18 10.53 -16.44 5.09
CA GLU A 18 10.03 -17.82 5.02
C GLU A 18 8.86 -17.94 4.05
N ALA A 19 8.18 -16.83 3.75
CA ALA A 19 6.95 -16.81 2.97
C ALA A 19 7.14 -16.39 1.50
N PHE A 20 8.18 -15.60 1.19
CA PHE A 20 8.34 -14.98 -0.13
C PHE A 20 9.72 -15.17 -0.74
N SER A 21 9.80 -15.07 -2.06
CA SER A 21 11.05 -15.22 -2.79
C SER A 21 12.02 -14.09 -2.47
N ALA A 22 13.33 -14.35 -2.57
CA ALA A 22 14.35 -13.31 -2.45
C ALA A 22 14.20 -12.22 -3.52
N GLN A 23 13.65 -12.57 -4.69
CA GLN A 23 13.38 -11.64 -5.78
C GLN A 23 12.26 -10.65 -5.42
N ASP A 24 11.14 -11.13 -4.87
CA ASP A 24 10.04 -10.26 -4.43
C ASP A 24 10.50 -9.32 -3.33
N ILE A 25 11.27 -9.83 -2.37
CA ILE A 25 11.84 -9.03 -1.28
C ILE A 25 12.76 -7.93 -1.85
N ALA A 26 13.63 -8.28 -2.80
CA ALA A 26 14.50 -7.30 -3.46
C ALA A 26 13.69 -6.24 -4.24
N GLN A 27 12.60 -6.64 -4.89
CA GLN A 27 11.72 -5.72 -5.61
C GLN A 27 11.03 -4.72 -4.67
N ILE A 28 10.62 -5.16 -3.47
CA ILE A 28 10.09 -4.29 -2.42
C ILE A 28 11.17 -3.29 -1.96
N HIS A 29 12.40 -3.75 -1.72
CA HIS A 29 13.49 -2.84 -1.34
C HIS A 29 13.76 -1.77 -2.40
N LYS A 30 13.76 -2.16 -3.68
CA LYS A 30 13.91 -1.20 -4.79
C LYS A 30 12.78 -0.16 -4.81
N GLU A 31 11.56 -0.54 -4.46
CA GLU A 31 10.44 0.42 -4.32
C GLU A 31 10.71 1.44 -3.20
N PHE A 32 11.25 0.98 -2.06
CA PHE A 32 11.62 1.85 -0.94
C PHE A 32 12.74 2.84 -1.30
N ASP A 33 13.76 2.39 -2.04
CA ASP A 33 14.87 3.24 -2.48
C ASP A 33 14.41 4.37 -3.41
N GLY A 34 13.28 4.17 -4.10
CA GLY A 34 12.69 5.12 -5.04
C GLY A 34 11.61 6.04 -4.46
N LEU A 35 11.36 6.03 -3.15
CA LEU A 35 10.27 6.81 -2.56
C LEU A 35 10.54 8.32 -2.61
N GLU A 36 9.56 9.07 -3.12
CA GLU A 36 9.54 10.52 -3.08
C GLU A 36 9.18 11.04 -1.68
N SER A 37 9.58 12.29 -1.41
CA SER A 37 9.17 12.99 -0.20
C SER A 37 7.64 13.12 -0.14
N ASP A 38 7.07 12.87 1.03
CA ASP A 38 5.64 13.05 1.26
C ASP A 38 5.29 14.54 1.26
N PHE A 39 4.43 14.96 0.31
CA PHE A 39 3.93 16.33 0.19
C PHE A 39 3.20 16.84 1.43
N TYR A 40 2.68 15.93 2.26
CA TYR A 40 1.95 16.24 3.47
C TYR A 40 2.80 16.02 4.74
N ALA A 41 4.10 15.81 4.60
CA ALA A 41 5.02 15.77 5.74
C ALA A 41 5.09 17.13 6.44
N PRO A 42 5.02 17.20 7.78
CA PRO A 42 5.32 18.42 8.50
C PRO A 42 6.75 18.89 8.22
N SER A 43 6.98 20.20 8.35
CA SER A 43 8.31 20.78 8.19
C SER A 43 9.33 20.12 9.13
N GLY A 44 10.52 19.82 8.63
CA GLY A 44 11.58 19.13 9.37
C GLY A 44 11.42 17.61 9.49
N VAL A 45 10.30 17.03 9.02
CA VAL A 45 10.08 15.58 9.06
C VAL A 45 10.49 14.94 7.74
N LYS A 46 11.38 13.94 7.81
CA LYS A 46 11.76 13.10 6.67
C LYS A 46 10.80 11.92 6.55
N ARG A 47 9.68 12.13 5.85
CA ARG A 47 8.69 11.08 5.54
C ARG A 47 8.61 10.88 4.04
N PHE A 48 8.70 9.62 3.62
CA PHE A 48 8.66 9.18 2.23
C PHE A 48 7.64 8.06 2.13
N ARG A 49 6.67 8.15 1.22
CA ARG A 49 5.62 7.15 1.10
C ARG A 49 4.99 7.15 -0.28
N ARG A 50 4.59 5.96 -0.70
CA ARG A 50 3.65 5.72 -1.80
C ARG A 50 2.41 5.03 -1.26
N TYR A 51 1.34 5.04 -2.04
CA TYR A 51 0.08 4.40 -1.68
C TYR A 51 -0.53 3.66 -2.87
N GLY A 52 -1.18 2.55 -2.57
CA GLY A 52 -2.04 1.84 -3.51
C GLY A 52 -3.15 1.15 -2.73
N ASN A 53 -4.33 1.10 -3.32
CA ASN A 53 -5.47 0.35 -2.83
C ASN A 53 -5.97 -0.58 -3.92
N GLY A 54 -6.53 -1.71 -3.49
CA GLY A 54 -7.17 -2.68 -4.34
C GLY A 54 -8.30 -3.39 -3.60
N VAL A 55 -9.08 -4.16 -4.34
CA VAL A 55 -10.22 -4.91 -3.83
C VAL A 55 -9.93 -6.39 -3.98
N ILE A 56 -10.13 -7.14 -2.90
CA ILE A 56 -10.16 -8.61 -2.92
C ILE A 56 -11.62 -9.04 -2.88
N VAL A 57 -12.06 -9.85 -3.84
CA VAL A 57 -13.45 -10.33 -3.93
C VAL A 57 -13.55 -11.73 -3.31
N PRO A 58 -14.16 -11.90 -2.11
CA PRO A 58 -14.01 -13.13 -1.33
C PRO A 58 -14.64 -14.39 -1.94
N TRP A 59 -15.63 -14.23 -2.83
CA TRP A 59 -16.33 -15.35 -3.46
C TRP A 59 -15.76 -15.74 -4.82
N ARG A 60 -14.71 -15.05 -5.30
CA ARG A 60 -13.97 -15.47 -6.48
C ARG A 60 -12.99 -16.58 -6.10
N SER A 61 -12.78 -17.52 -7.02
CA SER A 61 -11.86 -18.64 -6.82
C SER A 61 -10.38 -18.22 -6.86
N ASP A 62 -10.09 -17.10 -7.54
CA ASP A 62 -8.80 -16.45 -7.57
C ASP A 62 -8.75 -15.39 -6.46
N ALA A 63 -7.93 -15.65 -5.43
CA ALA A 63 -7.65 -14.69 -4.37
C ALA A 63 -6.66 -13.63 -4.88
N VAL A 64 -7.12 -12.76 -5.77
CA VAL A 64 -6.32 -11.72 -6.43
C VAL A 64 -6.72 -10.33 -5.95
N VAL A 65 -5.73 -9.45 -5.84
CA VAL A 65 -5.95 -8.01 -5.64
C VAL A 65 -6.28 -7.32 -6.95
N GLU A 66 -7.50 -6.79 -7.06
CA GLU A 66 -7.90 -5.88 -8.15
C GLU A 66 -7.50 -4.45 -7.79
N TRP A 67 -6.38 -3.98 -8.32
CA TRP A 67 -5.85 -2.65 -8.01
C TRP A 67 -6.74 -1.53 -8.55
N MET A 68 -7.00 -0.52 -7.72
CA MET A 68 -7.74 0.67 -8.14
C MET A 68 -6.92 1.49 -9.15
N PRO A 69 -7.59 2.12 -10.13
CA PRO A 69 -6.90 2.97 -11.11
C PRO A 69 -6.26 4.18 -10.44
N VAL A 70 -5.13 4.60 -10.98
CA VAL A 70 -4.41 5.80 -10.54
C VAL A 70 -4.90 7.04 -11.29
N THR A 71 -4.88 8.18 -10.64
CA THR A 71 -5.06 9.48 -11.31
C THR A 71 -3.71 9.99 -11.80
N ILE A 72 -3.66 10.65 -12.96
CA ILE A 72 -2.43 11.27 -13.46
C ILE A 72 -2.41 12.75 -13.08
N ASP A 73 -1.35 13.21 -12.42
CA ASP A 73 -1.17 14.62 -12.09
C ASP A 73 -0.72 15.46 -13.31
N SER A 74 -0.63 16.77 -13.16
CA SER A 74 -0.20 17.68 -14.22
C SER A 74 1.26 17.51 -14.65
N ARG A 75 2.06 16.73 -13.91
CA ARG A 75 3.46 16.41 -14.20
C ARG A 75 3.62 15.01 -14.78
N GLY A 76 2.53 14.26 -14.96
CA GLY A 76 2.53 12.91 -15.51
C GLY A 76 2.74 11.80 -14.48
N HIS A 77 2.72 12.09 -13.18
CA HIS A 77 2.85 11.07 -12.14
C HIS A 77 1.53 10.36 -11.85
N GLY A 78 1.59 9.05 -11.64
CA GLY A 78 0.48 8.28 -11.10
C GLY A 78 0.28 8.55 -9.61
N MET A 79 -0.96 8.88 -9.24
CA MET A 79 -1.37 9.25 -7.89
C MET A 79 -2.52 8.37 -7.41
N SER A 80 -2.45 7.93 -6.15
CA SER A 80 -3.50 7.16 -5.49
C SER A 80 -4.15 8.01 -4.39
N GLY A 81 -5.47 8.13 -4.44
CA GLY A 81 -6.26 8.82 -3.43
C GLY A 81 -6.44 7.97 -2.17
N TYR A 82 -6.15 8.56 -1.02
CA TYR A 82 -6.42 7.98 0.29
C TYR A 82 -7.29 8.93 1.08
N ASP A 83 -8.51 8.52 1.38
CA ASP A 83 -9.36 9.21 2.33
C ASP A 83 -8.81 8.96 3.73
N GLN A 84 -8.31 10.01 4.37
CA GLN A 84 -7.81 9.88 5.74
C GLN A 84 -8.94 9.83 6.77
N GLY A 85 -10.18 10.11 6.35
CA GLY A 85 -11.37 10.13 7.17
C GLY A 85 -11.28 11.10 8.36
N SER A 86 -12.43 11.31 8.97
CA SER A 86 -12.54 11.72 10.37
C SER A 86 -13.81 11.15 10.98
N ASN A 87 -14.15 9.90 10.65
CA ASN A 87 -15.34 9.18 11.13
C ASN A 87 -16.72 9.91 11.09
N ASN A 88 -16.91 11.05 10.40
CA ASN A 88 -18.18 11.56 9.81
C ASN A 88 -18.05 12.95 9.13
N PRO A 89 -18.95 13.39 8.21
CA PRO A 89 -19.21 12.82 6.88
C PRO A 89 -19.32 13.86 5.72
N GLU A 90 -19.01 15.15 5.92
CA GLU A 90 -19.42 16.21 4.94
C GLU A 90 -18.30 16.90 4.15
N HIS A 91 -17.03 16.45 4.23
CA HIS A 91 -15.92 17.16 3.58
C HIS A 91 -14.86 16.27 2.91
N GLU A 92 -14.28 16.79 1.83
CA GLU A 92 -13.20 16.20 1.03
C GLU A 92 -11.87 16.18 1.81
N ASN A 93 -11.54 15.03 2.42
CA ASN A 93 -10.24 14.79 3.07
C ASN A 93 -9.38 13.76 2.31
N ILE A 94 -9.54 13.71 0.98
CA ILE A 94 -8.75 12.84 0.13
C ILE A 94 -7.36 13.46 -0.07
N ARG A 95 -6.33 12.70 0.32
CA ARG A 95 -4.93 13.03 0.01
C ARG A 95 -4.44 12.15 -1.11
N TYR A 96 -3.72 12.74 -2.06
CA TYR A 96 -3.15 12.02 -3.19
C TYR A 96 -1.66 11.80 -2.95
N PHE A 97 -1.25 10.54 -2.86
CA PHE A 97 0.14 10.14 -2.73
C PHE A 97 0.63 9.52 -4.05
N HIS A 98 1.94 9.53 -4.29
CA HIS A 98 2.51 8.79 -5.41
C HIS A 98 2.04 7.33 -5.36
N ALA A 99 1.64 6.80 -6.51
CA ALA A 99 1.13 5.44 -6.61
C ALA A 99 2.26 4.42 -6.46
N LEU A 100 1.94 3.26 -5.86
CA LEU A 100 2.82 2.10 -5.94
C LEU A 100 3.08 1.72 -7.41
N SER A 101 4.33 1.38 -7.72
CA SER A 101 4.75 0.95 -9.06
C SER A 101 4.03 -0.32 -9.53
N ALA A 102 4.02 -0.56 -10.84
CA ALA A 102 3.44 -1.78 -11.40
C ALA A 102 4.26 -3.01 -10.99
N GLU A 103 5.58 -2.83 -10.90
CA GLU A 103 6.54 -3.87 -10.56
C GLU A 103 6.32 -4.39 -9.13
N VAL A 104 6.09 -3.49 -8.16
CA VAL A 104 5.85 -3.91 -6.78
C VAL A 104 4.48 -4.58 -6.63
N LYS A 105 3.45 -4.05 -7.32
CA LYS A 105 2.10 -4.63 -7.35
C LYS A 105 2.06 -6.03 -7.97
N ALA A 106 3.06 -6.37 -8.79
CA ALA A 106 3.18 -7.67 -9.43
C ALA A 106 3.98 -8.69 -8.60
N THR A 107 4.49 -8.33 -7.41
CA THR A 107 5.16 -9.27 -6.51
C THR A 107 4.16 -10.21 -5.84
N ASP A 108 4.58 -11.43 -5.53
CA ASP A 108 3.70 -12.38 -4.81
C ASP A 108 3.42 -11.93 -3.37
N LEU A 109 4.16 -10.94 -2.87
CA LEU A 109 3.92 -10.30 -1.57
C LEU A 109 2.67 -9.41 -1.57
N LEU A 110 2.28 -8.86 -2.73
CA LEU A 110 1.14 -7.95 -2.86
C LEU A 110 0.01 -8.48 -3.76
N LYS A 111 0.12 -9.71 -4.27
CA LYS A 111 -0.90 -10.35 -5.12
C LYS A 111 -2.02 -11.01 -4.32
#